data_AF-A0A1I3XNC3-F1
#
_entry.id   AF-A0A1I3XNC3-F1
#
_cell.length_a   1.000
_cell.length_b   1.000
_cell.length_c   1.000
_cell.angle_alpha   90.00
_cell.angle_beta   90.00
_cell.angle_gamma   90.00
#
_symmetry.space_group_name_H-M   'P 1'
#
loop_
_entity.id
_entity.type
_entity.pdbx_description
1 polymer ?
#
loop_
_entity_poly.entity_id
_entity_poly.type
_entity_poly.pdbx_seq_one_letter_code
_entity_poly.pdbx_strand_id
1 'polypeptide(L)'
;MLKSYQKSVKDADNELVHLYETRDSLSERFGSKKSAIQKLGITSAVWDEIGKLANYLPLKQGRHRGKALGALRNAEQTELDKARKSVTHLIEKYLAHLEHDKSTDNHMHSKN
;
A
#
# COMPACT_ATOMS: atom_id res chain seq x y z
N MET A 1 -8.88 0.89 1.34
CA MET A 1 -7.84 0.04 1.95
C MET A 1 -8.22 -1.44 2.06
N LEU A 2 -8.86 -1.93 3.13
CA LEU A 2 -9.06 -3.39 3.33
C LEU A 2 -9.85 -4.06 2.19
N LYS A 3 -10.85 -3.38 1.63
CA LYS A 3 -11.58 -3.84 0.45
C LYS A 3 -10.66 -4.07 -0.76
N SER A 4 -9.68 -3.19 -0.99
CA SER A 4 -8.71 -3.35 -2.07
C SER A 4 -7.77 -4.53 -1.81
N TYR A 5 -7.30 -4.70 -0.57
CA TYR A 5 -6.54 -5.90 -0.21
C TYR A 5 -7.35 -7.19 -0.43
N GLN A 6 -8.64 -7.22 -0.06
CA GLN A 6 -9.50 -8.37 -0.33
C GLN A 6 -9.70 -8.64 -1.82
N LYS A 7 -9.77 -7.60 -2.66
CA LYS A 7 -9.83 -7.77 -4.12
C LYS A 7 -8.54 -8.37 -4.67
N SER A 8 -7.38 -8.00 -4.13
CA SER A 8 -6.09 -8.52 -4.60
C SER A 8 -5.98 -10.04 -4.45
N VAL A 9 -6.66 -10.62 -3.45
CA VAL A 9 -6.74 -12.08 -3.25
C VAL A 9 -7.69 -12.76 -4.24
N LYS A 10 -8.75 -12.06 -4.68
CA LYS A 10 -9.82 -12.62 -5.52
C LYS A 10 -9.59 -12.44 -7.02
N ASP A 11 -8.71 -11.51 -7.39
CA ASP A 11 -8.45 -11.12 -8.77
C ASP A 11 -6.93 -11.12 -9.03
N ALA A 12 -6.41 -12.31 -9.34
CA ALA A 12 -4.98 -12.53 -9.55
C ALA A 12 -4.43 -11.73 -10.74
N ASP A 13 -5.25 -11.50 -11.77
CA ASP A 13 -4.84 -10.77 -12.98
C ASP A 13 -4.65 -9.28 -12.74
N ASN A 14 -5.20 -8.75 -11.65
CA ASN A 14 -5.03 -7.35 -11.25
C ASN A 14 -4.49 -7.22 -9.81
N GLU A 15 -3.83 -8.27 -9.29
CA GLU A 15 -3.38 -8.32 -7.90
C GLU A 15 -2.55 -7.08 -7.52
N LEU A 16 -1.54 -6.72 -8.33
CA LEU A 16 -0.67 -5.57 -8.06
C LEU A 16 -1.42 -4.24 -8.16
N VAL A 17 -2.47 -4.16 -9.00
CA VAL A 17 -3.36 -2.99 -9.08
C VAL A 17 -4.08 -2.81 -7.75
N HIS A 18 -4.74 -3.86 -7.27
CA HIS A 18 -5.50 -3.84 -6.02
C HIS A 18 -4.62 -3.59 -4.79
N LEU A 19 -3.42 -4.18 -4.77
CA LEU A 19 -2.41 -3.92 -3.73
C LEU A 19 -1.98 -2.43 -3.75
N TYR A 20 -1.78 -1.86 -4.93
CA TYR A 20 -1.43 -0.45 -5.08
C TYR A 20 -2.55 0.50 -4.62
N GLU A 21 -3.82 0.18 -4.83
CA GLU A 21 -4.95 0.99 -4.34
C GLU A 21 -4.97 1.14 -2.81
N THR A 22 -4.40 0.20 -2.06
CA THR A 22 -4.20 0.34 -0.61
C THR A 22 -3.30 1.53 -0.32
N ARG A 23 -2.20 1.67 -1.06
CA ARG A 23 -1.27 2.79 -0.94
C ARG A 23 -1.93 4.11 -1.32
N ASP A 24 -2.70 4.13 -2.40
CA ASP A 24 -3.44 5.34 -2.83
C ASP A 24 -4.45 5.76 -1.75
N SER A 25 -5.19 4.80 -1.17
CA SER A 25 -6.13 5.07 -0.06
C SER A 25 -5.43 5.74 1.13
N LEU A 26 -4.21 5.31 1.46
CA LEU A 26 -3.43 5.90 2.55
C LEU A 26 -2.93 7.31 2.20
N SER A 27 -2.46 7.50 0.96
CA SER A 27 -2.06 8.83 0.50
C SER A 27 -3.21 9.81 0.54
N GLU A 28 -4.40 9.39 0.12
CA GLU A 28 -5.63 10.19 0.18
C GLU A 28 -6.01 10.50 1.63
N ARG A 29 -6.01 9.48 2.51
CA ARG A 29 -6.32 9.63 3.93
C ARG A 29 -5.44 10.67 4.63
N PHE A 30 -4.15 10.72 4.29
CA PHE A 30 -3.19 11.65 4.87
C PHE A 30 -2.92 12.90 4.00
N GLY A 31 -3.62 13.05 2.88
CA GLY A 31 -3.51 14.17 1.93
C GLY A 31 -2.31 14.12 0.98
N SER A 32 -1.25 13.35 1.27
CA SER A 32 -0.13 13.14 0.35
C SER A 32 0.73 11.92 0.72
N LYS A 33 1.54 11.43 -0.23
CA LYS A 33 2.61 10.44 0.03
C LYS A 33 3.52 10.89 1.18
N LYS A 34 3.98 12.15 1.15
CA LYS A 34 4.91 12.70 2.15
C LYS A 34 4.29 12.65 3.55
N SER A 35 3.05 13.12 3.68
CA SER A 35 2.30 13.10 4.93
C SER A 35 2.04 11.68 5.43
N ALA A 36 1.63 10.75 4.54
CA ALA A 36 1.43 9.35 4.89
C ALA A 36 2.70 8.70 5.43
N ILE A 37 3.83 8.86 4.75
CA ILE A 37 5.13 8.32 5.19
C ILE A 37 5.50 8.84 6.57
N GLN A 38 5.33 10.15 6.81
CA GLN A 38 5.64 10.78 8.08
C GLN A 38 4.73 10.28 9.21
N LYS A 39 3.40 10.25 8.99
CA LYS A 39 2.41 9.84 10.00
C LYS A 39 2.51 8.36 10.35
N LEU A 40 2.82 7.51 9.37
CA LEU A 40 2.97 6.07 9.56
C LEU A 40 4.35 5.66 10.07
N GLY A 41 5.32 6.58 10.12
CA GLY A 41 6.69 6.29 10.57
C GLY A 41 7.38 5.21 9.73
N ILE A 42 7.20 5.26 8.40
CA ILE A 42 7.79 4.33 7.44
C ILE A 42 8.86 5.02 6.59
N THR A 43 9.64 4.24 5.86
CA THR A 43 10.62 4.78 4.89
C THR A 43 9.99 4.94 3.50
N SER A 44 10.58 5.80 2.67
CA SER A 44 10.21 5.90 1.26
C SER A 44 10.40 4.59 0.49
N ALA A 45 11.41 3.80 0.85
CA ALA A 45 11.69 2.51 0.21
C ALA A 45 10.50 1.54 0.32
N VAL A 46 9.88 1.43 1.51
CA VAL A 46 8.68 0.61 1.71
C VAL A 46 7.54 1.06 0.79
N TRP A 47 7.32 2.38 0.71
CA TRP A 47 6.27 2.96 -0.13
C TRP A 47 6.52 2.75 -1.62
N ASP A 48 7.78 2.81 -2.03
CA ASP A 48 8.19 2.78 -3.43
C ASP A 48 8.30 1.36 -3.99
N GLU A 49 8.50 0.33 -3.16
CA GLU A 49 8.56 -1.08 -3.58
C GLU A 49 7.28 -1.51 -4.32
N ILE A 50 6.11 -1.32 -3.71
CA ILE A 50 4.83 -1.62 -4.38
C ILE A 50 4.59 -0.71 -5.60
N GLY A 51 5.10 0.53 -5.56
CA GLY A 51 5.00 1.46 -6.69
C GLY A 51 5.78 0.97 -7.91
N LYS A 52 7.00 0.48 -7.69
CA LYS A 52 7.84 -0.11 -8.72
C LYS A 52 7.17 -1.33 -9.34
N LEU A 53 6.67 -2.24 -8.50
CA LEU A 53 6.02 -3.49 -8.94
C LEU A 53 4.74 -3.21 -9.75
N ALA A 54 3.89 -2.30 -9.27
CA ALA A 54 2.60 -2.03 -9.91
C ALA A 54 2.70 -1.12 -11.14
N ASN A 55 3.64 -0.17 -11.18
CA ASN A 55 3.64 0.88 -12.22
C ASN A 55 4.85 0.85 -13.16
N TYR A 56 5.99 0.27 -12.76
CA TYR A 56 7.24 0.41 -13.53
C TYR A 56 7.68 -0.89 -14.20
N LEU A 57 7.62 -2.01 -13.50
CA LEU A 57 8.02 -3.30 -14.08
C LEU A 57 7.00 -3.74 -15.16
N PRO A 58 7.46 -4.45 -16.22
CA PRO A 58 6.60 -4.92 -17.31
C PRO A 58 5.79 -6.16 -16.89
N LEU A 59 4.95 -6.00 -15.87
CA LEU A 59 4.13 -7.08 -15.28
C LEU A 59 2.70 -7.03 -15.80
N LYS A 60 2.15 -8.18 -16.21
CA LYS A 60 0.76 -8.31 -16.66
C LYS A 60 -0.26 -7.93 -15.59
N GLN A 61 0.08 -8.24 -14.33
CA GLN A 61 -0.71 -7.92 -13.14
C GLN A 61 -0.62 -6.44 -12.73
N GLY A 62 0.30 -5.67 -13.34
CA GLY A 62 0.56 -4.27 -13.02
C GLY A 62 -0.45 -3.31 -13.63
N ARG A 63 -0.51 -2.10 -13.08
CA ARG A 63 -1.45 -1.02 -13.44
C ARG A 63 -1.10 -0.35 -14.76
N HIS A 64 0.19 -0.24 -15.10
CA HIS A 64 0.65 0.48 -16.30
C HIS A 64 1.07 -0.46 -17.43
N ARG A 65 0.38 -1.59 -17.57
CA ARG A 65 0.64 -2.58 -18.63
C ARG A 65 0.61 -2.02 -20.06
N GLY A 66 -0.16 -0.96 -20.31
CA GLY A 66 -0.21 -0.28 -21.62
C GLY A 66 0.92 0.73 -21.89
N LYS A 67 1.80 1.00 -20.91
CA LYS A 67 2.93 1.94 -21.04
C LYS A 67 4.29 1.25 -21.14
N ALA A 68 4.34 -0.08 -20.99
CA ALA A 68 5.58 -0.82 -21.09
C ALA A 68 6.08 -0.82 -22.55
N LEU A 69 7.32 -0.39 -22.78
CA LEU A 69 7.96 -0.37 -24.11
C LEU A 69 8.44 -1.76 -24.57
N GLY A 70 7.88 -2.85 -24.03
CA GLY A 70 8.31 -4.22 -24.29
C GLY A 70 7.25 -5.26 -23.89
N ALA A 71 7.59 -6.53 -24.09
CA ALA A 71 6.69 -7.63 -23.79
C ALA A 71 6.38 -7.71 -22.28
N LEU A 72 5.10 -7.82 -21.95
CA LEU A 72 4.66 -8.04 -20.58
C LEU A 72 4.93 -9.48 -20.17
N ARG A 73 5.47 -9.68 -18.97
CA ARG A 73 5.62 -10.99 -18.34
C ARG A 73 4.69 -11.13 -17.14
N ASN A 74 4.47 -12.37 -16.70
CA ASN A 74 3.84 -12.60 -15.40
C ASN A 74 4.78 -12.12 -14.28
N ALA A 75 4.19 -11.60 -13.22
CA ALA A 75 4.89 -11.41 -11.95
C ALA A 75 5.39 -12.75 -11.43
N GLU A 76 6.62 -12.77 -10.93
CA GLU A 76 7.14 -13.92 -10.20
C GLU A 76 6.48 -14.02 -8.82
N GLN A 77 6.43 -15.22 -8.25
CA GLN A 77 5.88 -15.40 -6.91
C GLN A 77 6.61 -14.53 -5.87
N THR A 78 7.93 -14.38 -6.01
CA THR A 78 8.75 -13.53 -5.13
C THR A 78 8.39 -12.05 -5.25
N GLU A 79 7.97 -11.59 -6.42
CA GLU A 79 7.51 -10.21 -6.67
C GLU A 79 6.13 -9.98 -6.05
N LEU A 80 5.23 -10.93 -6.20
CA LEU A 80 3.92 -10.89 -5.54
C LEU A 80 4.08 -10.91 -4.02
N ASP A 81 4.96 -11.74 -3.49
CA ASP A 81 5.22 -11.82 -2.05
C ASP A 81 5.84 -10.53 -1.50
N LYS A 82 6.71 -9.86 -2.26
CA LYS A 82 7.22 -8.52 -1.91
C LYS A 82 6.10 -7.49 -1.89
N ALA A 83 5.25 -7.45 -2.92
CA ALA A 83 4.10 -6.55 -2.98
C ALA A 83 3.16 -6.73 -1.79
N ARG A 84 2.81 -7.98 -1.48
CA ARG A 84 1.97 -8.36 -0.32
C ARG A 84 2.61 -7.91 0.99
N LYS A 85 3.89 -8.23 1.22
CA LYS A 85 4.62 -7.82 2.44
C LYS A 85 4.65 -6.31 2.61
N SER A 86 4.95 -5.56 1.55
CA SER A 86 4.93 -4.09 1.59
C SER A 86 3.56 -3.55 1.97
N VAL A 87 2.49 -4.04 1.35
CA VAL A 87 1.13 -3.57 1.61
C VAL A 87 0.63 -3.97 3.01
N THR A 88 0.89 -5.19 3.45
CA THR A 88 0.56 -5.63 4.81
C THR A 88 1.25 -4.74 5.84
N HIS A 89 2.53 -4.42 5.63
CA HIS A 89 3.26 -3.50 6.51
C HIS A 89 2.62 -2.10 6.57
N LEU A 90 2.13 -1.57 5.44
CA LEU A 90 1.41 -0.29 5.42
C LEU A 90 0.11 -0.36 6.23
N ILE A 91 -0.63 -1.46 6.13
CA ILE A 91 -1.87 -1.70 6.89
C ILE A 91 -1.56 -1.77 8.38
N GLU A 92 -0.55 -2.55 8.79
CA GLU A 92 -0.11 -2.68 10.19
C GLU A 92 0.25 -1.33 10.79
N LYS A 93 1.03 -0.51 10.06
CA LYS A 93 1.41 0.84 10.52
C LYS A 93 0.21 1.77 10.64
N TYR A 94 -0.76 1.66 9.74
CA TYR A 94 -2.00 2.42 9.84
C TYR A 94 -2.83 2.01 11.05
N LEU A 95 -2.94 0.71 11.34
CA LEU A 95 -3.64 0.21 12.53
C LEU A 95 -2.96 0.69 13.82
N ALA A 96 -1.63 0.58 13.92
CA ALA A 96 -0.87 1.09 15.05
C ALA A 96 -1.07 2.60 15.26
N HIS A 97 -1.08 3.39 14.17
CA HIS A 97 -1.38 4.82 14.24
C HIS A 97 -2.78 5.10 14.82
N LEU A 98 -3.80 4.35 14.40
CA LEU A 98 -5.15 4.49 14.95
C LEU A 98 -5.24 4.11 16.45
N GLU A 99 -4.44 3.15 16.91
CA GLU A 99 -4.39 2.75 18.33
C GLU A 99 -3.69 3.81 19.20
N HIS A 100 -2.61 4.41 18.68
CA HIS A 100 -1.94 5.53 19.34
C HIS A 100 -2.84 6.77 19.43
N ASP A 101 -3.53 7.14 18.36
CA ASP A 101 -4.44 8.30 18.34
C ASP A 101 -5.61 8.13 19.34
N LYS A 102 -6.15 6.92 19.49
CA LYS A 102 -7.21 6.67 20.50
C LYS A 102 -6.70 6.79 21.93
N SER A 103 -5.43 6.46 22.16
CA SER A 103 -4.82 6.52 23.50
C SER A 103 -4.53 7.97 23.93
N THR A 104 -4.21 8.86 22.99
CA THR A 104 -4.01 10.28 23.26
C THR A 104 -5.32 11.02 23.53
N ASP A 105 -6.42 10.66 22.85
CA ASP A 105 -7.76 11.22 23.11
C ASP A 105 -8.30 10.87 24.51
N ASN A 106 -8.06 9.64 24.98
CA ASN A 106 -8.47 9.22 26.33
C ASN A 106 -7.72 9.96 27.46
N HIS A 107 -6.50 10.44 27.20
CA HIS A 107 -5.72 11.17 28.21
C HIS A 107 -6.12 12.65 28.33
N MET A 108 -6.75 13.23 27.30
CA MET A 108 -7.24 14.61 27.35
C MET A 108 -8.60 14.76 28.06
N HIS A 109 -9.41 13.70 28.11
CA HIS A 109 -10.73 13.74 28.74
C HIS A 109 -10.73 13.46 30.25
N SER A 110 -9.58 13.10 30.85
CA SER A 110 -9.47 12.79 32.28
C SER A 110 -9.00 13.97 33.15
N LYS A 111 -8.94 15.19 32.58
CA LYS A 111 -8.66 16.43 33.31
C LYS A 111 -9.87 17.36 33.19
N ASN A 112 -10.86 17.17 34.05
CA ASN A 112 -11.84 18.17 34.46
C ASN A 112 -12.51 17.72 35.75
#